data_AF-A0A0V1MKN2-F1
#
_entry.id   AF-A0A0V1MKN2-F1
#
_cell.length_a   1.000
_cell.length_b   1.000
_cell.length_c   1.000
_cell.angle_alpha   90.00
_cell.angle_beta   90.00
_cell.angle_gamma   90.00
#
_symmetry.space_group_name_H-M   'P 1'
#
loop_
_entity.id
_entity.type
_entity.pdbx_description
1 polymer ?
#
loop_
_entity_poly.entity_id
_entity_poly.type
_entity_poly.pdbx_seq_one_letter_code
_entity_poly.pdbx_strand_id
1 'polypeptide(L)'
;MDVPSIWHSSVRNSADSEQNNSPENDKSPFETLIKLVSPQERQNVLFNIVWYWPIDFDRRALLLTSAIVNLMSGLSGLYISRIIRQQFFLGSVGLFRSTLSSYLLPAGLNVAAYFTFIWKPINDIILAGDTSVYSPCPVCFEIRQLAVNLTCGVLIPILSAPLHCAYLVESTKAYEIPHIRQFRRWNAYLWSKIKPLKMPFLCVAAIQTVVSSACLYSQMTSLQRISDALQVDDEISSQFFKASFQGTTTTTNHIDQFKTWLGNMFNKIKWKNEKSTNFD
;
A
#
# COMPACT_ATOMS: atom_id res chain seq x y z
N MET A 1 5.76 13.78 -24.93
CA MET A 1 7.11 13.52 -24.39
C MET A 1 7.47 12.17 -24.96
N ASP A 2 8.22 12.20 -26.06
CA ASP A 2 8.54 11.00 -26.82
C ASP A 2 9.57 10.20 -26.03
N VAL A 3 9.25 8.93 -25.83
CA VAL A 3 10.11 7.97 -25.15
C VAL A 3 11.34 7.74 -26.03
N PRO A 4 12.57 7.77 -25.49
CA PRO A 4 13.78 7.52 -26.28
C PRO A 4 13.72 6.15 -26.98
N SER A 5 14.13 6.08 -28.24
CA SER A 5 14.12 4.88 -29.09
C SER A 5 14.89 3.68 -28.53
N ILE A 6 15.75 3.91 -27.53
CA ILE A 6 16.57 2.91 -26.83
C ILE A 6 15.70 1.89 -26.07
N TRP A 7 14.52 2.29 -25.62
CA TRP A 7 13.61 1.40 -24.87
C TRP A 7 12.92 0.36 -25.76
N HIS A 8 12.76 0.63 -27.06
CA HIS A 8 12.20 -0.33 -28.01
C HIS A 8 13.22 -1.40 -28.45
N SER A 9 14.52 -1.08 -28.45
CA SER A 9 15.58 -2.06 -28.75
C SER A 9 15.80 -3.05 -27.61
N SER A 10 15.71 -2.61 -26.34
CA SER A 10 15.88 -3.50 -25.19
C SER A 10 14.79 -4.58 -25.12
N VAL A 11 13.53 -4.21 -25.38
CA VAL A 11 12.40 -5.16 -25.42
C VAL A 11 12.51 -6.14 -26.60
N ARG A 12 13.07 -5.71 -27.74
CA ARG A 12 13.22 -6.56 -28.93
C ARG A 12 14.38 -7.54 -28.79
N ASN A 13 15.49 -7.13 -28.17
CA ASN A 13 16.65 -7.99 -27.93
C ASN A 13 16.38 -9.08 -26.87
N SER A 14 15.44 -8.84 -25.94
CA SER A 14 14.99 -9.84 -24.96
C SER A 14 14.28 -11.05 -25.59
N ALA A 15 13.69 -10.91 -26.79
CA ALA A 15 13.03 -12.01 -27.48
C ALA A 15 14.01 -12.93 -28.25
N ASP A 16 15.22 -12.45 -28.54
CA ASP A 16 16.20 -13.16 -29.36
C ASP A 16 17.29 -13.86 -28.52
N SER A 17 17.37 -13.61 -27.22
CA SER A 17 18.42 -14.13 -26.32
C SER A 17 18.09 -15.49 -25.65
N GLU A 18 17.02 -16.18 -26.04
CA GLU A 18 16.58 -17.44 -25.42
C GLU A 18 17.40 -18.70 -25.86
N GLN A 19 18.50 -18.51 -26.60
CA GLN A 19 19.38 -19.59 -27.04
C GLN A 19 20.85 -19.24 -26.79
N ASN A 20 21.35 -19.46 -25.57
CA ASN A 20 22.67 -20.06 -25.30
C ASN A 20 22.92 -20.19 -23.78
N ASN A 21 23.20 -21.41 -23.35
CA ASN A 21 23.44 -21.80 -21.95
C ASN A 21 24.88 -21.54 -21.52
N SER A 22 25.10 -21.02 -20.30
CA SER A 22 26.15 -21.50 -19.38
C SER A 22 25.84 -21.08 -17.92
N PRO A 23 26.04 -21.93 -16.90
CA PRO A 23 25.67 -21.65 -15.51
C PRO A 23 26.90 -21.35 -14.65
N GLU A 24 27.29 -20.08 -14.47
CA GLU A 24 28.28 -19.72 -13.44
C GLU A 24 28.15 -18.24 -12.99
N ASN A 25 27.48 -18.04 -11.85
CA ASN A 25 27.78 -17.07 -10.79
C ASN A 25 28.22 -15.61 -11.11
N ASP A 26 27.69 -14.97 -12.15
CA ASP A 26 27.80 -13.51 -12.29
C ASP A 26 26.66 -12.82 -11.53
N LYS A 27 26.89 -12.57 -10.23
CA LYS A 27 26.03 -11.64 -9.49
C LYS A 27 26.24 -10.25 -10.08
N SER A 28 25.16 -9.63 -10.54
CA SER A 28 25.23 -8.31 -11.17
C SER A 28 25.96 -7.29 -10.27
N PRO A 29 26.78 -6.39 -10.85
CA PRO A 29 27.45 -5.32 -10.12
C PRO A 29 26.49 -4.47 -9.27
N PHE A 30 25.25 -4.29 -9.73
CA PHE A 30 24.19 -3.65 -8.96
C PHE A 30 23.84 -4.39 -7.65
N GLU A 31 23.71 -5.72 -7.70
CA GLU A 31 23.40 -6.54 -6.52
C GLU A 31 24.52 -6.47 -5.46
N THR A 32 25.78 -6.41 -5.91
CA THR A 32 26.92 -6.23 -5.00
C THR A 32 26.95 -4.83 -4.39
N LEU A 33 26.71 -3.79 -5.19
CA LEU A 33 26.61 -2.40 -4.72
C LEU A 33 25.47 -2.21 -3.71
N ILE A 34 24.32 -2.82 -3.92
CA ILE A 34 23.19 -2.74 -2.98
C ILE A 34 23.47 -3.46 -1.68
N LYS A 35 24.17 -4.60 -1.70
CA LYS A 35 24.54 -5.35 -0.48
C LYS A 35 25.50 -4.55 0.42
N LEU A 36 26.32 -3.67 -0.17
CA LEU A 36 27.25 -2.80 0.56
C LEU A 36 26.55 -1.64 1.28
N VAL A 37 25.32 -1.30 0.89
CA VAL A 37 24.57 -0.16 1.46
C VAL A 37 23.79 -0.59 2.71
N SER A 38 23.73 0.29 3.71
CA SER A 38 22.99 0.05 4.95
C SER A 38 21.48 -0.16 4.69
N PRO A 39 20.77 -1.00 5.46
CA PRO A 39 19.38 -1.34 5.19
C PRO A 39 18.41 -0.14 5.19
N GLN A 40 18.76 0.94 5.88
CA GLN A 40 17.99 2.19 5.88
C GLN A 40 18.24 3.02 4.62
N GLU A 41 19.49 3.14 4.19
CA GLU A 41 19.85 3.87 2.97
C GLU A 41 19.36 3.16 1.71
N ARG A 42 19.29 1.81 1.71
CA ARG A 42 18.71 1.02 0.61
C ARG A 42 17.29 1.45 0.26
N GLN A 43 16.48 1.80 1.27
CA GLN A 43 15.11 2.25 1.04
C GLN A 43 15.05 3.61 0.35
N ASN A 44 15.94 4.53 0.72
CA ASN A 44 16.02 5.86 0.10
C ASN A 44 16.52 5.77 -1.35
N VAL A 45 17.54 4.95 -1.59
CA VAL A 45 18.06 4.68 -2.94
C VAL A 45 16.96 4.09 -3.81
N LEU A 46 16.26 3.07 -3.33
CA LEU A 46 15.16 2.46 -4.07
C LEU A 46 14.03 3.46 -4.32
N PHE A 47 13.64 4.24 -3.32
CA PHE A 47 12.59 5.24 -3.48
C PHE A 47 12.96 6.26 -4.57
N ASN A 48 14.23 6.68 -4.62
CA ASN A 48 14.74 7.55 -5.67
C ASN A 48 14.71 6.87 -7.05
N ILE A 49 15.15 5.61 -7.15
CA ILE A 49 15.08 4.82 -8.39
C ILE A 49 13.65 4.75 -8.90
N VAL A 50 12.69 4.39 -8.03
CA VAL A 50 11.27 4.28 -8.38
C VAL A 50 10.71 5.64 -8.81
N TRP A 51 11.11 6.73 -8.16
CA TRP A 51 10.64 8.08 -8.47
C TRP A 51 11.07 8.54 -9.87
N TYR A 52 12.34 8.31 -10.21
CA TYR A 52 12.92 8.68 -11.50
C TYR A 52 12.76 7.63 -12.58
N TRP A 53 12.02 6.54 -12.31
CA TRP A 53 11.78 5.48 -13.27
C TRP A 53 11.04 6.03 -14.52
N PRO A 54 11.53 5.74 -15.74
CA PRO A 54 10.99 6.34 -16.97
C PRO A 54 9.62 5.76 -17.36
N ILE A 55 9.34 4.50 -16.99
CA ILE A 55 8.07 3.85 -17.30
C ILE A 55 7.00 4.32 -16.30
N ASP A 56 6.16 5.24 -16.77
CA ASP A 56 5.07 5.85 -15.99
C ASP A 56 4.14 4.83 -15.32
N PHE A 57 3.89 3.70 -15.98
CA PHE A 57 2.98 2.67 -15.50
C PHE A 57 3.53 1.97 -14.25
N ASP A 58 4.76 1.46 -14.32
CA ASP A 58 5.41 0.76 -13.20
C ASP A 58 5.60 1.70 -12.01
N ARG A 59 6.00 2.95 -12.26
CA ARG A 59 6.11 3.98 -11.21
C ARG A 59 4.78 4.23 -10.51
N ARG A 60 3.68 4.38 -11.27
CA ARG A 60 2.35 4.61 -10.71
C ARG A 60 1.85 3.39 -9.95
N ALA A 61 2.07 2.19 -10.45
CA ALA A 61 1.68 0.96 -9.77
C ALA A 61 2.31 0.90 -8.37
N LEU A 62 3.58 1.25 -8.22
CA LEU A 62 4.28 1.23 -6.95
C LEU A 62 3.80 2.33 -5.98
N LEU A 63 3.67 3.56 -6.45
CA LEU A 63 3.25 4.68 -5.60
C LEU A 63 1.77 4.59 -5.22
N LEU A 64 0.91 4.23 -6.17
CA LEU A 64 -0.53 4.25 -6.00
C LEU A 64 -1.05 3.06 -5.21
N THR A 65 -0.36 1.91 -5.21
CA THR A 65 -0.74 0.72 -4.44
C THR A 65 -0.89 1.05 -2.96
N SER A 66 0.12 1.68 -2.36
CA SER A 66 0.05 2.08 -0.94
C SER A 66 -1.13 3.01 -0.67
N ALA A 67 -1.35 4.00 -1.55
CA ALA A 67 -2.44 4.97 -1.40
C ALA A 67 -3.83 4.32 -1.51
N ILE A 68 -4.05 3.45 -2.50
CA ILE A 68 -5.33 2.75 -2.71
C ILE A 68 -5.64 1.87 -1.50
N VAL A 69 -4.67 1.08 -1.06
CA VAL A 69 -4.85 0.13 0.04
C VAL A 69 -5.14 0.88 1.35
N ASN A 70 -4.43 1.98 1.61
CA ASN A 70 -4.68 2.82 2.79
C ASN A 70 -6.04 3.52 2.75
N LEU A 71 -6.44 4.02 1.57
CA LEU A 71 -7.74 4.65 1.38
C LEU A 71 -8.87 3.64 1.57
N MET A 72 -8.72 2.42 1.06
CA MET A 72 -9.68 1.33 1.28
C MET A 72 -9.79 0.94 2.75
N SER A 73 -8.68 0.88 3.49
CA SER A 73 -8.68 0.62 4.94
C SER A 73 -9.40 1.73 5.73
N GLY A 74 -9.20 2.99 5.33
CA GLY A 74 -9.92 4.12 5.93
C GLY A 74 -11.42 4.09 5.63
N LEU A 75 -11.80 3.84 4.37
CA LEU A 75 -13.21 3.76 3.96
C LEU A 75 -13.94 2.60 4.62
N SER A 76 -13.30 1.44 4.75
CA SER A 76 -13.88 0.30 5.47
C SER A 76 -14.09 0.61 6.94
N GLY A 77 -13.12 1.26 7.59
CA GLY A 77 -13.24 1.73 8.98
C GLY A 77 -14.41 2.71 9.17
N LEU A 78 -14.56 3.66 8.25
CA LEU A 78 -15.70 4.58 8.22
C LEU A 78 -17.03 3.86 8.07
N TYR A 79 -17.11 2.92 7.12
CA TYR A 79 -18.33 2.18 6.84
C TYR A 79 -18.76 1.32 8.03
N ILE A 80 -17.82 0.58 8.63
CA ILE A 80 -18.06 -0.25 9.82
C ILE A 80 -18.49 0.64 11.00
N SER A 81 -17.77 1.74 11.23
CA SER A 81 -18.08 2.68 12.30
C SER A 81 -19.48 3.29 12.14
N ARG A 82 -19.89 3.62 10.91
CA ARG A 82 -21.25 4.13 10.62
C ARG A 82 -22.33 3.12 11.02
N ILE A 83 -22.18 1.86 10.66
CA ILE A 83 -23.15 0.81 10.99
C ILE A 83 -23.24 0.62 12.51
N ILE A 84 -22.09 0.54 13.18
CA ILE A 84 -22.04 0.36 14.64
C ILE A 84 -22.65 1.57 15.34
N ARG A 85 -22.33 2.79 14.90
CA ARG A 85 -22.88 4.03 15.47
C ARG A 85 -24.41 4.08 15.41
N GLN A 86 -25.01 3.60 14.31
CA GLN A 86 -26.47 3.48 14.20
C GLN A 86 -27.06 2.55 15.27
N GLN A 87 -26.34 1.49 15.66
CA GLN A 87 -26.78 0.57 16.72
C GLN A 87 -26.72 1.16 18.13
N PHE A 88 -25.90 2.19 18.34
CA PHE A 88 -25.80 2.90 19.62
C PHE A 88 -26.62 4.20 19.64
N PHE A 89 -27.36 4.52 18.58
CA PHE A 89 -28.23 5.71 18.48
C PHE A 89 -27.52 7.05 18.74
N LEU A 90 -26.20 7.13 18.50
CA LEU A 90 -25.47 8.41 18.56
C LEU A 90 -25.82 9.21 17.30
N GLY A 91 -26.79 10.13 17.41
CA GLY A 91 -27.29 10.98 16.32
C GLY A 91 -26.19 11.86 15.68
N SER A 92 -26.20 13.17 15.92
CA SER A 92 -25.15 14.08 15.42
C SER A 92 -24.00 14.29 16.40
N VAL A 93 -24.17 13.89 17.66
CA VAL A 93 -23.19 14.13 18.73
C VAL A 93 -21.87 13.42 18.43
N GLY A 94 -20.78 14.18 18.41
CA GLY A 94 -19.44 13.65 18.17
C GLY A 94 -19.22 13.01 16.80
N LEU A 95 -20.09 13.27 15.80
CA LEU A 95 -19.99 12.68 14.46
C LEU A 95 -18.63 12.95 13.83
N PHE A 96 -18.22 14.21 13.74
CA PHE A 96 -16.95 14.58 13.16
C PHE A 96 -15.75 13.89 13.85
N ARG A 97 -15.70 13.92 15.19
CA ARG A 97 -14.60 13.32 15.96
C ARG A 97 -14.56 11.80 15.81
N SER A 98 -15.71 11.13 15.90
CA SER A 98 -15.77 9.67 15.74
C SER A 98 -15.44 9.24 14.32
N THR A 99 -15.93 9.96 13.31
CA THR A 99 -15.71 9.67 11.88
C THR A 99 -14.24 9.88 11.53
N LEU A 100 -13.64 10.98 11.98
CA LEU A 100 -12.23 11.26 11.75
C LEU A 100 -11.33 10.17 12.38
N SER A 101 -11.58 9.82 13.65
CA SER A 101 -10.85 8.75 14.33
C SER A 101 -11.04 7.38 13.66
N SER A 102 -12.27 7.06 13.25
CA SER A 102 -12.60 5.79 12.58
C SER A 102 -11.99 5.66 11.18
N TYR A 103 -11.58 6.76 10.56
CA TYR A 103 -10.83 6.76 9.30
C TYR A 103 -9.33 6.72 9.54
N LEU A 104 -8.82 7.66 10.35
CA LEU A 104 -7.39 7.88 10.54
C LEU A 104 -6.70 6.72 11.24
N LEU A 105 -7.35 6.11 12.23
CA LEU A 105 -6.76 5.01 12.99
C LEU A 105 -6.51 3.77 12.11
N PRO A 106 -7.50 3.21 11.39
CA PRO A 106 -7.25 2.07 10.51
C PRO A 106 -6.37 2.42 9.30
N ALA A 107 -6.48 3.63 8.75
CA ALA A 107 -5.62 4.07 7.66
C ALA A 107 -4.14 4.20 8.13
N GLY A 108 -3.90 4.86 9.26
CA GLY A 108 -2.55 5.06 9.79
C GLY A 108 -1.86 3.77 10.22
N LEU A 109 -2.61 2.87 10.89
CA LEU A 109 -2.09 1.53 11.22
C LEU A 109 -1.78 0.72 9.97
N ASN A 110 -2.60 0.84 8.93
CA ASN A 110 -2.35 0.16 7.67
C ASN A 110 -1.12 0.71 6.94
N VAL A 111 -0.90 2.02 6.94
CA VAL A 111 0.33 2.64 6.39
C VAL A 111 1.55 2.06 7.07
N ALA A 112 1.56 2.07 8.41
CA ALA A 112 2.67 1.55 9.19
C ALA A 112 2.90 0.07 8.89
N ALA A 113 1.86 -0.76 9.04
CA ALA A 113 1.94 -2.20 8.83
C ALA A 113 2.34 -2.56 7.38
N TYR A 114 1.83 -1.85 6.38
CA TYR A 114 2.21 -2.02 4.99
C TYR A 114 3.71 -1.78 4.80
N PHE A 115 4.24 -0.68 5.36
CA PHE A 115 5.64 -0.34 5.23
C PHE A 115 6.56 -1.39 5.88
N THR A 116 6.20 -1.86 7.08
CA THR A 116 7.03 -2.80 7.85
C THR A 116 6.95 -4.23 7.35
N PHE A 117 5.75 -4.72 7.02
CA PHE A 117 5.51 -6.15 6.74
C PHE A 117 5.46 -6.51 5.25
N ILE A 118 5.25 -5.52 4.37
CA ILE A 118 5.17 -5.74 2.92
C ILE A 118 6.30 -5.00 2.22
N TRP A 119 6.35 -3.67 2.29
CA TRP A 119 7.29 -2.86 1.50
C TRP A 119 8.75 -3.22 1.79
N LYS A 120 9.16 -3.18 3.06
CA LYS A 120 10.54 -3.51 3.46
C LYS A 120 10.99 -4.90 2.99
N PRO A 121 10.29 -6.01 3.32
CA PRO A 121 10.74 -7.34 2.93
C PRO A 121 10.65 -7.62 1.43
N ILE A 122 9.65 -7.06 0.71
CA ILE A 122 9.59 -7.18 -0.75
C ILE A 122 10.85 -6.56 -1.37
N ASN A 123 11.22 -5.37 -0.91
CA ASN A 123 12.36 -4.66 -1.45
C ASN A 123 13.69 -5.33 -1.08
N ASP A 124 13.84 -5.76 0.17
CA ASP A 124 15.06 -6.47 0.59
C ASP A 124 15.25 -7.78 -0.19
N ILE A 125 14.18 -8.53 -0.47
CA ILE A 125 14.26 -9.81 -1.18
C ILE A 125 14.51 -9.62 -2.69
N ILE A 126 13.79 -8.69 -3.34
CA ILE A 126 13.88 -8.52 -4.80
C ILE A 126 15.16 -7.77 -5.21
N LEU A 127 15.54 -6.71 -4.49
CA LEU A 127 16.69 -5.88 -4.89
C LEU A 127 18.02 -6.35 -4.32
N ALA A 128 18.05 -6.82 -3.07
CA ALA A 128 19.32 -7.22 -2.46
C ALA A 128 19.71 -8.66 -2.83
N GLY A 129 18.90 -9.37 -3.62
CA GLY A 129 19.18 -10.76 -4.02
C GLY A 129 19.51 -11.66 -2.84
N ASP A 130 18.99 -11.32 -1.65
CA ASP A 130 19.34 -11.99 -0.39
C ASP A 130 18.55 -13.30 -0.31
N THR A 131 18.95 -14.23 -1.18
CA THR A 131 18.48 -15.60 -1.27
C THR A 131 18.98 -16.47 -0.12
N SER A 132 19.78 -15.90 0.80
CA SER A 132 20.34 -16.63 1.94
C SER A 132 19.29 -17.01 3.01
N VAL A 133 18.12 -16.37 3.01
CA VAL A 133 17.10 -16.59 4.06
C VAL A 133 15.78 -17.15 3.55
N TYR A 134 15.31 -16.83 2.34
CA TYR A 134 14.10 -17.43 1.74
C TYR A 134 13.99 -17.10 0.24
N SER A 135 13.54 -18.05 -0.59
CA SER A 135 13.16 -17.73 -1.97
C SER A 135 11.98 -16.75 -1.99
N PRO A 136 11.90 -15.83 -2.98
CA PRO A 136 10.75 -14.95 -3.11
C PRO A 136 9.49 -15.80 -3.32
N CYS A 137 8.65 -15.88 -2.29
CA CYS A 137 7.37 -16.59 -2.31
C CYS A 137 6.25 -15.55 -2.54
N PRO A 138 5.70 -15.42 -3.76
CA PRO A 138 4.67 -14.42 -4.06
C PRO A 138 3.41 -14.62 -3.21
N VAL A 139 3.03 -15.88 -3.00
CA VAL A 139 1.89 -16.28 -2.16
C VAL A 139 2.07 -15.83 -0.71
N CYS A 140 3.31 -15.85 -0.19
CA CYS A 140 3.60 -15.44 1.17
C CYS A 140 3.39 -13.93 1.35
N PHE A 141 3.76 -13.12 0.36
CA PHE A 141 3.48 -11.69 0.37
C PHE A 141 1.99 -11.40 0.21
N GLU A 142 1.29 -12.18 -0.60
CA GLU A 142 -0.16 -12.06 -0.76
C GLU A 142 -0.91 -12.32 0.54
N ILE A 143 -0.58 -13.41 1.23
CA ILE A 143 -1.16 -13.74 2.52
C ILE A 143 -0.84 -12.66 3.56
N ARG A 144 0.40 -12.15 3.59
CA ARG A 144 0.79 -11.05 4.50
C ARG A 144 0.01 -9.77 4.22
N GLN A 145 -0.10 -9.38 2.96
CA GLN A 145 -0.84 -8.19 2.54
C GLN A 145 -2.34 -8.32 2.90
N LEU A 146 -2.92 -9.50 2.65
CA LEU A 146 -4.30 -9.81 3.04
C LEU A 146 -4.50 -9.73 4.54
N ALA A 147 -3.60 -10.33 5.31
CA ALA A 147 -3.65 -10.30 6.78
C ALA A 147 -3.56 -8.87 7.31
N VAL A 148 -2.63 -8.05 6.79
CA VAL A 148 -2.49 -6.64 7.18
C VAL A 148 -3.76 -5.85 6.86
N ASN A 149 -4.29 -5.98 5.65
CA ASN A 149 -5.48 -5.25 5.21
C ASN A 149 -6.72 -5.66 6.00
N LEU A 150 -7.00 -6.95 6.15
CA LEU A 150 -8.13 -7.44 6.93
C LEU A 150 -8.00 -7.08 8.41
N THR A 151 -6.78 -7.09 8.96
CA THR A 151 -6.56 -6.74 10.35
C THR A 151 -6.80 -5.24 10.57
N CYS A 152 -6.12 -4.39 9.80
CA CYS A 152 -6.18 -2.94 9.97
C CYS A 152 -7.50 -2.34 9.50
N GLY A 153 -8.02 -2.81 8.38
CA GLY A 153 -9.21 -2.26 7.74
C GLY A 153 -10.53 -2.87 8.19
N VAL A 154 -10.52 -4.04 8.85
CA VAL A 154 -11.75 -4.72 9.26
C VAL A 154 -11.76 -5.07 10.75
N LEU A 155 -10.84 -5.91 11.21
CA LEU A 155 -10.79 -6.37 12.62
C LEU A 155 -10.63 -5.21 13.61
N ILE A 156 -9.69 -4.30 13.36
CA ILE A 156 -9.43 -3.17 14.25
C ILE A 156 -10.66 -2.25 14.35
N PRO A 157 -11.31 -1.82 13.25
CA PRO A 157 -12.56 -1.07 13.34
C PRO A 157 -13.69 -1.81 14.06
N ILE A 158 -13.83 -3.12 13.87
CA ILE A 158 -14.87 -3.92 14.55
C ILE A 158 -14.70 -3.91 16.06
N LEU A 159 -13.45 -3.95 16.54
CA LEU A 159 -13.16 -3.95 17.97
C LEU A 159 -13.14 -2.53 18.55
N SER A 160 -12.56 -1.55 17.84
CA SER A 160 -12.37 -0.19 18.35
C SER A 160 -13.63 0.67 18.26
N ALA A 161 -14.44 0.56 17.20
CA ALA A 161 -15.65 1.38 17.03
C ALA A 161 -16.69 1.21 18.14
N PRO A 162 -17.06 -0.01 18.60
CA PRO A 162 -18.07 -0.15 19.65
C PRO A 162 -17.54 0.30 21.01
N LEU A 163 -16.22 0.19 21.27
CA LEU A 163 -15.58 0.76 22.46
C LEU A 163 -15.65 2.28 22.45
N HIS A 164 -15.33 2.90 21.31
CA HIS A 164 -15.43 4.34 21.14
C HIS A 164 -16.87 4.85 21.28
N CYS A 165 -17.86 4.12 20.74
CA CYS A 165 -19.27 4.45 20.91
C CYS A 165 -19.73 4.30 22.36
N ALA A 166 -19.32 3.24 23.07
CA ALA A 166 -19.64 3.06 24.48
C ALA A 166 -19.08 4.20 25.34
N TYR A 167 -17.82 4.60 25.11
CA TYR A 167 -17.20 5.74 25.78
C TYR A 167 -17.95 7.07 25.53
N LEU A 168 -18.41 7.29 24.29
CA LEU A 168 -19.21 8.47 23.95
C LEU A 168 -20.58 8.46 24.66
N VAL A 169 -21.23 7.31 24.77
CA VAL A 169 -22.51 7.19 25.50
C VAL A 169 -22.32 7.49 26.98
N GLU A 170 -21.27 6.94 27.59
CA GLU A 170 -20.95 7.18 29.00
C GLU A 170 -20.62 8.64 29.29
N SER A 171 -19.79 9.26 28.45
CA SER A 171 -19.40 10.68 28.61
C SER A 171 -20.56 11.65 28.38
N THR A 172 -21.47 11.35 27.46
CA THR A 172 -22.64 12.19 27.17
C THR A 172 -23.85 11.87 28.06
N LYS A 173 -23.78 10.81 28.88
CA LYS A 173 -24.88 10.28 29.69
C LYS A 173 -26.18 10.09 28.88
N ALA A 174 -26.04 9.68 27.61
CA ALA A 174 -27.18 9.58 26.70
C ALA A 174 -28.19 8.50 27.14
N TYR A 175 -27.71 7.36 27.64
CA TYR A 175 -28.50 6.30 28.24
C TYR A 175 -27.62 5.37 29.10
N GLU A 176 -28.23 4.55 29.95
CA GLU A 176 -27.51 3.63 30.83
C GLU A 176 -26.94 2.43 30.06
N ILE A 177 -25.64 2.22 30.21
CA ILE A 177 -24.91 1.05 29.68
C ILE A 177 -24.45 0.16 30.85
N PRO A 178 -24.33 -1.17 30.64
CA PRO A 178 -23.87 -2.07 31.70
C PRO A 178 -22.45 -1.72 32.15
N HIS A 179 -22.24 -1.65 33.47
CA HIS A 179 -20.93 -1.35 34.06
C HIS A 179 -19.85 -2.36 33.62
N ILE A 180 -18.66 -1.85 33.30
CA ILE A 180 -17.49 -2.62 32.87
C ILE A 180 -17.08 -3.70 33.89
N ARG A 181 -17.35 -3.48 35.19
CA ARG A 181 -17.10 -4.46 36.26
C ARG A 181 -17.82 -5.80 36.04
N GLN A 182 -18.91 -5.82 35.26
CA GLN A 182 -19.62 -7.02 34.85
C GLN A 182 -19.20 -7.45 33.43
N PHE A 183 -17.93 -7.85 33.28
CA PHE A 183 -17.31 -8.14 31.98
C PHE A 183 -18.14 -9.06 31.07
N ARG A 184 -18.77 -10.11 31.62
CA ARG A 184 -19.63 -11.02 30.83
C ARG A 184 -20.83 -10.31 30.22
N ARG A 185 -21.51 -9.44 30.98
CA ARG A 185 -22.67 -8.68 30.49
C ARG A 185 -22.26 -7.59 29.51
N TRP A 186 -21.13 -6.93 29.78
CA TRP A 186 -20.57 -5.93 28.89
C TRP A 186 -20.15 -6.52 27.53
N ASN A 187 -19.46 -7.67 27.52
CA ASN A 187 -19.12 -8.36 26.27
C ASN A 187 -20.36 -8.82 25.51
N ALA A 188 -21.35 -9.39 26.19
CA ALA A 188 -22.60 -9.79 25.55
C ALA A 188 -23.33 -8.58 24.91
N TYR A 189 -23.32 -7.44 25.60
CA TYR A 189 -23.85 -6.19 25.08
C TYR A 189 -23.09 -5.71 23.83
N LEU A 190 -21.75 -5.65 23.86
CA LEU A 190 -20.98 -5.28 22.67
C LEU A 190 -21.20 -6.24 21.50
N TRP A 191 -21.20 -7.55 21.77
CA TRP A 191 -21.40 -8.56 20.74
C TRP A 191 -22.80 -8.46 20.11
N SER A 192 -23.81 -8.09 20.89
CA SER A 192 -25.16 -7.81 20.36
C SER A 192 -25.16 -6.67 19.35
N LYS A 193 -24.30 -5.65 19.54
CA LYS A 193 -24.15 -4.49 18.66
C LYS A 193 -23.27 -4.79 17.43
N ILE A 194 -22.37 -5.78 17.52
CA ILE A 194 -21.53 -6.25 16.41
C ILE A 194 -22.27 -7.27 15.53
N LYS A 195 -23.23 -8.03 16.08
CA LYS A 195 -24.02 -9.03 15.34
C LYS A 195 -24.61 -8.57 13.99
N PRO A 196 -25.15 -7.34 13.81
CA PRO A 196 -25.65 -6.89 12.51
C PRO A 196 -24.56 -6.72 11.44
N LEU A 197 -23.28 -6.77 11.82
CA LEU A 197 -22.17 -6.53 10.92
C LEU A 197 -21.77 -7.76 10.08
N LYS A 198 -22.36 -8.94 10.27
CA LYS A 198 -21.93 -10.19 9.60
C LYS A 198 -21.91 -10.09 8.07
N MET A 199 -22.97 -9.58 7.45
CA MET A 199 -23.05 -9.44 5.99
C MET A 199 -22.15 -8.30 5.47
N PRO A 200 -22.20 -7.08 6.04
CA PRO A 200 -21.27 -6.00 5.70
C PRO A 200 -19.80 -6.41 5.82
N PHE A 201 -19.46 -7.19 6.86
CA PHE A 201 -18.12 -7.72 7.09
C PHE A 201 -17.63 -8.56 5.92
N LEU A 202 -18.44 -9.54 5.48
CA LEU A 202 -18.06 -10.41 4.36
C LEU A 202 -17.87 -9.61 3.06
N CYS A 203 -18.76 -8.65 2.77
CA CYS A 203 -18.62 -7.81 1.58
C CYS A 203 -17.36 -6.94 1.63
N VAL A 204 -17.10 -6.27 2.75
CA VAL A 204 -15.91 -5.42 2.91
C VAL A 204 -14.63 -6.25 2.87
N ALA A 205 -14.61 -7.39 3.54
CA ALA A 205 -13.49 -8.31 3.52
C ALA A 205 -13.20 -8.80 2.10
N ALA A 206 -14.22 -9.22 1.35
CA ALA A 206 -14.07 -9.66 -0.03
C ALA A 206 -13.51 -8.54 -0.94
N ILE A 207 -14.05 -7.33 -0.85
CA ILE A 207 -13.57 -6.18 -1.63
C ILE A 207 -12.11 -5.88 -1.27
N GLN A 208 -11.77 -5.85 0.03
CA GLN A 208 -10.39 -5.63 0.45
C GLN A 208 -9.47 -6.72 -0.07
N THR A 209 -9.87 -7.99 -0.02
CA THR A 209 -9.07 -9.10 -0.54
C THR A 209 -8.78 -8.94 -2.03
N VAL A 210 -9.80 -8.64 -2.84
CA VAL A 210 -9.64 -8.45 -4.28
C VAL A 210 -8.74 -7.26 -4.59
N VAL A 211 -8.99 -6.10 -3.98
CA VAL A 211 -8.18 -4.89 -4.21
C VAL A 211 -6.74 -5.10 -3.74
N SER A 212 -6.56 -5.72 -2.58
CA SER A 212 -5.28 -6.06 -1.98
C SER A 212 -4.43 -6.95 -2.90
N SER A 213 -5.02 -8.03 -3.40
CA SER A 213 -4.36 -8.97 -4.29
C SER A 213 -3.99 -8.30 -5.61
N ALA A 214 -4.91 -7.54 -6.23
CA ALA A 214 -4.66 -6.82 -7.47
C ALA A 214 -3.52 -5.79 -7.35
N CYS A 215 -3.52 -5.01 -6.25
CA CYS A 215 -2.46 -4.02 -6.01
C CYS A 215 -1.10 -4.69 -5.77
N LEU A 216 -1.07 -5.76 -4.98
CA LEU A 216 0.17 -6.49 -4.73
C LEU A 216 0.72 -7.15 -6.01
N TYR A 217 -0.14 -7.75 -6.82
CA TYR A 217 0.26 -8.31 -8.10
C TYR A 217 0.90 -7.24 -9.00
N SER A 218 0.23 -6.08 -9.13
CA SER A 218 0.77 -4.95 -9.89
C SER A 218 2.10 -4.45 -9.34
N GLN A 219 2.25 -4.38 -8.02
CA GLN A 219 3.48 -3.98 -7.35
C GLN A 219 4.62 -4.98 -7.60
N MET A 220 4.36 -6.28 -7.42
CA MET A 220 5.36 -7.33 -7.59
C MET A 220 5.87 -7.38 -9.03
N THR A 221 4.97 -7.36 -10.01
CA THR A 221 5.35 -7.36 -11.43
C THR A 221 6.15 -6.11 -11.81
N SER A 222 5.78 -4.94 -11.27
CA SER A 222 6.52 -3.70 -11.54
C SER A 222 7.93 -3.74 -10.93
N LEU A 223 8.08 -4.26 -9.71
CA LEU A 223 9.39 -4.40 -9.07
C LEU A 223 10.28 -5.42 -9.78
N GLN A 224 9.71 -6.53 -10.24
CA GLN A 224 10.46 -7.53 -11.02
C GLN A 224 11.02 -6.91 -12.30
N ARG A 225 10.18 -6.19 -13.07
CA ARG A 225 10.64 -5.49 -14.29
C ARG A 225 11.75 -4.48 -14.03
N ILE A 226 11.65 -3.73 -12.93
CA ILE A 226 12.69 -2.77 -12.53
C ILE A 226 13.98 -3.52 -12.19
N SER A 227 13.88 -4.59 -11.41
CA SER A 227 15.03 -5.42 -11.03
C SER A 227 15.72 -6.01 -12.26
N ASP A 228 14.95 -6.63 -13.16
CA ASP A 228 15.46 -7.27 -14.37
C ASP A 228 16.14 -6.24 -15.29
N ALA A 229 15.55 -5.06 -15.46
CA ALA A 229 16.15 -3.97 -16.25
C ALA A 229 17.45 -3.44 -15.62
N LEU A 230 17.52 -3.35 -14.29
CA LEU A 230 18.73 -2.91 -13.58
C LEU A 230 19.84 -3.97 -13.61
N GLN A 231 19.50 -5.25 -13.76
CA GLN A 231 20.47 -6.33 -13.93
C GLN A 231 21.07 -6.39 -15.34
N VAL A 232 20.28 -6.03 -16.35
CA VAL A 232 20.72 -6.04 -17.76
C VAL A 232 21.61 -4.85 -18.10
N ASP A 233 21.28 -3.65 -17.60
CA ASP A 233 21.97 -2.41 -17.97
C ASP A 233 22.84 -1.84 -16.83
N ASP A 234 24.10 -2.27 -16.75
CA ASP A 234 25.03 -1.86 -15.68
C ASP A 234 25.29 -0.34 -15.66
N GLU A 235 25.42 0.29 -16.83
CA GLU A 235 25.64 1.73 -16.95
C GLU A 235 24.46 2.52 -16.33
N ILE A 236 23.23 2.09 -16.61
CA ILE A 236 22.00 2.68 -16.07
C ILE A 236 21.95 2.50 -14.55
N SER A 237 22.27 1.29 -14.07
CA SER A 237 22.31 0.97 -12.64
C SER A 237 23.27 1.93 -11.88
N SER A 238 24.45 2.16 -12.45
CA SER A 238 25.49 3.01 -11.85
C SER A 238 25.10 4.50 -11.84
N GLN A 239 24.41 4.97 -12.89
CA GLN A 239 23.92 6.35 -12.97
C GLN A 239 22.84 6.60 -11.92
N PHE A 240 21.87 5.69 -11.78
CA PHE A 240 20.82 5.80 -10.77
C PHE A 240 21.37 5.70 -9.35
N PHE A 241 22.36 4.82 -9.12
CA PHE A 241 23.02 4.71 -7.82
C PHE A 241 23.73 6.03 -7.48
N LYS A 242 24.56 6.57 -8.38
CA LYS A 242 25.24 7.87 -8.19
C LYS A 242 24.25 9.03 -7.96
N ALA A 243 23.18 9.09 -8.75
CA ALA A 243 22.14 10.12 -8.61
C ALA A 243 21.42 10.02 -7.25
N SER A 244 21.20 8.80 -6.74
CA SER A 244 20.54 8.55 -5.46
C SER A 244 21.35 9.06 -4.26
N PHE A 245 22.68 9.06 -4.35
CA PHE A 245 23.57 9.61 -3.31
C PHE A 245 23.84 11.11 -3.48
N GLN A 246 23.78 11.66 -4.69
CA GLN A 246 23.95 13.11 -4.93
C GLN A 246 22.73 13.93 -4.48
N GLY A 247 21.53 13.35 -4.54
CA GLY A 247 20.27 14.01 -4.18
C GLY A 247 20.08 14.38 -2.71
N THR A 248 20.98 13.99 -1.79
CA THR A 248 20.91 14.36 -0.36
C THR A 248 21.28 15.82 -0.08
N THR A 249 21.76 16.58 -1.08
CA THR A 249 22.16 18.00 -0.90
C THR A 249 21.10 19.02 -1.34
N THR A 250 20.09 18.61 -2.10
CA THR A 250 18.97 19.48 -2.49
C THR A 250 17.69 18.99 -1.82
N THR A 251 17.30 19.68 -0.76
CA THR A 251 16.02 19.55 -0.05
C THR A 251 14.84 19.97 -0.93
N THR A 252 14.58 19.26 -2.03
CA THR A 252 13.28 19.35 -2.70
C THR A 252 12.26 18.59 -1.88
N ASN A 253 11.28 19.30 -1.33
CA ASN A 253 10.17 18.72 -0.57
C ASN A 253 9.46 17.63 -1.40
N HIS A 254 9.78 16.36 -1.13
CA HIS A 254 9.12 15.20 -1.75
C HIS A 254 7.58 15.27 -1.61
N ILE A 255 7.08 15.95 -0.56
CA ILE A 255 5.66 16.20 -0.32
C ILE A 255 5.05 17.13 -1.38
N ASP A 256 5.76 18.18 -1.81
CA ASP A 256 5.26 19.13 -2.81
C ASP A 256 5.29 18.52 -4.21
N GLN A 257 6.32 17.73 -4.53
CA GLN A 257 6.35 16.97 -5.78
C GLN A 257 5.26 15.89 -5.81
N PHE A 258 5.02 15.19 -4.70
CA PHE A 258 3.94 14.22 -4.59
C PHE A 258 2.56 14.86 -4.72
N LYS A 259 2.32 16.03 -4.12
CA LYS A 259 1.09 16.81 -4.31
C LYS A 259 0.88 17.23 -5.76
N THR A 260 1.92 17.76 -6.40
CA THR A 260 1.85 18.21 -7.81
C THR A 260 1.61 17.02 -8.74
N TRP A 261 2.26 15.88 -8.47
CA TRP A 261 2.05 14.64 -9.20
C TRP A 261 0.64 14.08 -9.02
N LEU A 262 0.14 13.98 -7.78
CA LEU A 262 -1.24 13.57 -7.49
C LEU A 262 -2.25 14.46 -8.22
N GLY A 263 -2.07 15.79 -8.15
CA GLY A 263 -2.92 16.75 -8.84
C GLY A 263 -2.94 16.55 -10.36
N ASN A 264 -1.77 16.35 -10.97
CA ASN A 264 -1.67 16.07 -12.41
C ASN A 264 -2.24 14.71 -12.80
N MET A 265 -2.17 13.70 -11.92
CA MET A 265 -2.73 12.38 -12.19
C MET A 265 -4.26 12.40 -12.23
N PHE A 266 -4.91 13.04 -11.27
CA PHE A 266 -6.36 13.19 -11.25
C PHE A 266 -6.88 14.11 -12.37
N ASN A 267 -6.13 15.16 -12.73
CA ASN A 267 -6.47 15.99 -13.88
C ASN A 267 -6.40 15.23 -15.22
N LYS A 268 -5.41 14.35 -15.42
CA LYS A 268 -5.34 13.51 -16.64
C LYS A 268 -6.46 12.47 -16.72
N ILE A 269 -6.94 11.95 -15.58
CA ILE A 269 -8.07 11.01 -15.55
C ILE A 269 -9.37 11.72 -15.93
N LYS A 270 -9.56 12.98 -15.50
CA LYS A 270 -10.71 13.80 -15.87
C LYS A 270 -10.82 14.02 -17.39
N TRP A 271 -9.70 14.28 -18.06
CA TRP A 271 -9.64 14.45 -19.52
C TRP A 271 -9.87 13.16 -20.33
N LYS A 272 -9.67 11.98 -19.74
CA LYS A 272 -9.89 10.71 -20.44
C LYS A 272 -11.37 10.30 -20.45
N ASN A 273 -12.13 10.65 -19.41
CA ASN A 273 -13.57 10.38 -19.33
C ASN A 273 -14.41 11.39 -20.14
N GLU A 274 -13.89 12.59 -20.40
CA GLU A 274 -14.59 13.64 -21.18
C GLU A 274 -14.46 13.43 -22.70
N LYS A 275 -13.49 12.62 -23.14
CA LYS A 275 -13.32 12.21 -24.55
C LYS A 275 -14.11 10.95 -24.93
N SER A 276 -14.65 10.20 -23.97
CA SER A 276 -15.51 9.03 -24.23
C SER A 276 -17.01 9.34 -24.26
N THR A 277 -17.41 10.57 -23.97
CA THR A 277 -18.82 11.02 -23.99
C THR A 277 -19.15 11.94 -25.16
N ASN A 278 -18.24 12.10 -26.14
CA ASN A 278 -18.48 12.88 -27.37
C ASN A 278 -18.30 12.00 -28.63
N PHE A 279 -18.96 10.85 -28.63
CA PHE A 279 -19.29 10.08 -29.83
C PHE A 279 -20.73 9.61 -29.68
N ASP A 280 -21.65 10.55 -29.86
CA ASP A 280 -23.01 10.36 -30.37
C ASP A 280 -23.32 11.58 -31.26
#